data_AF-A0A085L6J8-F1
#
_entry.id   AF-A0A085L6J8-F1
#
_cell.length_a   1.000
_cell.length_b   1.000
_cell.length_c   1.000
_cell.angle_alpha   90.00
_cell.angle_beta   90.00
_cell.angle_gamma   90.00
#
_symmetry.space_group_name_H-M   'P 1'
#
loop_
_entity.id
_entity.type
_entity.pdbx_description
1 polymer ?
#
loop_
_entity_poly.entity_id
_entity_poly.type
_entity_poly.pdbx_seq_one_letter_code
_entity_poly.pdbx_strand_id
1 'polypeptide(L)'
;MRKRWLLIIGVVVLVVALATTTFAAGPIKLVVNGREIKPDVPPQLLNNRTMVPIKWVTEALGAEVKWEAETRIVVIYTYVPESNSLSRQITLLQKALAPTTPGEAVEKWAKGVKERNGALQYAVLSPELKTQKLTDYERVGWVTGVSSPWAENFKILKETKTNEGTWEYEVRFTWVASTGPAGTSVAKLTVKQDGQNWYISQISNDASLTGQYQAEQLQKEIKDFLARQYKHYRVLETEVSLLSQKVTGSFGEAEFKTKVTTLLGCKTPAEWPIQKGKIKYLEENRQNLTPEQIRKVEEEIDFWNKELQEYIEKPSDANDFLKITAEFDDQGMLKKNTVKIYSEDPMGKYLPVEEKNLPAFKTAEELVKQGYEEMRELVGQ
;
A
#
# COMPACT_ATOMS: atom_id res chain seq x y z
N MET A 1 -63.30 51.83 -70.32
CA MET A 1 -62.48 50.69 -69.84
C MET A 1 -61.32 51.09 -68.92
N ARG A 2 -60.53 52.14 -69.20
CA ARG A 2 -59.33 52.53 -68.40
C ARG A 2 -59.53 52.79 -66.89
N LYS A 3 -60.66 53.36 -66.43
CA LYS A 3 -60.88 53.67 -65.00
C LYS A 3 -61.11 52.44 -64.10
N ARG A 4 -61.70 51.36 -64.63
CA ARG A 4 -61.89 50.09 -63.89
C ARG A 4 -60.56 49.36 -63.67
N TRP A 5 -59.64 49.47 -64.62
CA TRP A 5 -58.29 48.92 -64.51
C TRP A 5 -57.44 49.65 -63.47
N LEU A 6 -57.57 50.97 -63.34
CA LEU A 6 -56.86 51.73 -62.30
C LEU A 6 -57.33 51.37 -60.88
N LEU A 7 -58.62 51.12 -60.68
CA LEU A 7 -59.15 50.65 -59.40
C LEU A 7 -58.67 49.23 -59.07
N ILE A 8 -58.65 48.33 -60.05
CA ILE A 8 -58.16 46.96 -59.84
C ILE A 8 -56.65 46.98 -59.54
N ILE A 9 -55.86 47.77 -60.26
CA ILE A 9 -54.42 47.94 -59.99
C ILE A 9 -54.20 48.53 -58.59
N GLY A 10 -54.99 49.54 -58.19
CA GLY A 10 -54.91 50.12 -56.85
C GLY A 10 -55.21 49.11 -55.75
N VAL A 11 -56.25 48.29 -55.92
CA VAL A 11 -56.62 47.23 -54.97
C VAL A 11 -55.55 46.13 -54.93
N VAL A 12 -54.99 45.74 -56.07
CA VAL A 12 -53.89 44.75 -56.11
C VAL A 12 -52.64 45.28 -55.42
N VAL A 13 -52.27 46.55 -55.64
CA VAL A 13 -51.13 47.17 -54.95
C VAL A 13 -51.37 47.26 -53.44
N LEU A 14 -52.60 47.56 -53.01
CA LEU A 14 -52.96 47.63 -51.59
C LEU A 14 -52.90 46.24 -50.92
N VAL A 15 -53.39 45.20 -51.60
CA VAL A 15 -53.35 43.81 -51.09
C VAL A 15 -51.92 43.27 -51.04
N VAL A 16 -51.07 43.61 -52.02
CA VAL A 16 -49.64 43.27 -52.01
C VAL A 16 -48.88 44.02 -50.92
N ALA A 17 -49.23 45.28 -50.64
CA ALA A 17 -48.64 46.06 -49.55
C ALA A 17 -49.02 45.53 -48.15
N LEU A 18 -50.23 44.98 -48.00
CA LEU A 18 -50.73 44.43 -46.73
C LEU A 18 -50.28 42.97 -46.46
N ALA A 19 -49.70 42.27 -47.44
CA ALA A 19 -49.28 40.87 -47.32
C ALA A 19 -47.79 40.68 -46.97
N THR A 20 -47.17 41.63 -46.26
CA THR A 20 -45.79 41.45 -45.77
C THR A 20 -45.81 40.64 -44.47
N THR A 21 -45.58 39.33 -44.57
CA THR A 21 -45.27 38.51 -43.40
C THR A 21 -43.82 38.75 -43.02
N THR A 22 -43.58 39.56 -41.99
CA THR A 22 -42.26 39.69 -41.40
C THR A 22 -41.95 38.41 -40.62
N PHE A 23 -41.14 37.52 -41.19
CA PHE A 23 -40.55 36.41 -40.45
C PHE A 23 -39.44 36.96 -39.54
N ALA A 24 -39.79 37.31 -38.30
CA ALA A 24 -38.80 37.51 -37.27
C ALA A 24 -38.23 36.14 -36.88
N ALA A 25 -36.90 35.97 -36.96
CA ALA A 25 -36.24 34.79 -36.42
C ALA A 25 -36.60 34.64 -34.93
N GLY A 26 -36.92 33.41 -34.51
CA GLY A 26 -37.24 33.13 -33.11
C GLY A 26 -36.10 33.53 -32.15
N PRO A 27 -36.40 33.80 -30.87
CA PRO A 27 -35.39 34.20 -29.90
C PRO A 27 -34.29 33.13 -29.78
N ILE A 28 -33.02 33.55 -29.73
CA ILE A 28 -31.89 32.65 -29.56
C ILE A 28 -31.93 32.09 -28.13
N LYS A 29 -32.05 30.77 -28.01
CA LYS A 29 -32.06 30.08 -26.71
C LYS A 29 -30.64 29.80 -26.22
N LEU A 30 -30.41 29.98 -24.92
CA LEU A 30 -29.19 29.57 -24.25
C LEU A 30 -29.45 28.26 -23.50
N VAL A 31 -28.71 27.20 -23.83
CA VAL A 31 -28.82 25.90 -23.17
C VAL A 31 -27.43 25.46 -22.70
N VAL A 32 -27.27 25.20 -21.41
CA VAL A 32 -26.02 24.71 -20.81
C VAL A 32 -26.33 23.43 -20.05
N ASN A 33 -25.56 22.36 -20.30
CA ASN A 33 -25.75 21.05 -19.67
C ASN A 33 -27.20 20.52 -19.76
N GLY A 34 -27.85 20.71 -20.92
CA GLY A 34 -29.23 20.27 -21.17
C GLY A 34 -30.32 21.09 -20.48
N ARG A 35 -29.97 22.19 -19.78
CA ARG A 35 -30.92 23.10 -19.14
C ARG A 35 -30.98 24.43 -19.88
N GLU A 36 -32.19 24.86 -20.24
CA GLU A 36 -32.42 26.19 -20.82
C GLU A 36 -32.23 27.27 -19.74
N ILE A 37 -31.36 28.23 -20.02
CA ILE A 37 -31.04 29.36 -19.16
C ILE A 37 -31.70 30.60 -19.74
N LYS A 38 -32.34 31.39 -18.87
CA LYS A 38 -33.00 32.64 -19.22
C LYS A 38 -32.17 33.82 -18.69
N PRO A 39 -31.20 34.33 -19.49
CA PRO A 39 -30.45 35.50 -19.08
C PRO A 39 -31.34 36.75 -19.05
N ASP A 40 -30.95 37.72 -18.23
CA ASP A 40 -31.55 39.06 -18.15
C ASP A 40 -31.41 39.84 -19.47
N VAL A 41 -30.31 39.61 -20.18
CA VAL A 41 -30.09 40.09 -21.56
C VAL A 41 -30.14 38.88 -22.50
N PRO A 42 -31.08 38.79 -23.46
CA PRO A 42 -31.12 37.67 -24.39
C PRO A 42 -29.88 37.65 -25.28
N PRO A 43 -29.41 36.49 -25.75
CA PRO A 43 -28.33 36.41 -26.73
C PRO A 43 -28.68 37.22 -27.99
N GLN A 44 -27.69 37.94 -28.53
CA GLN A 44 -27.89 38.86 -29.66
C GLN A 44 -27.01 38.48 -30.83
N LEU A 45 -27.51 38.65 -32.05
CA LEU A 45 -26.69 38.52 -33.26
C LEU A 45 -26.06 39.87 -33.60
N LEU A 46 -24.76 40.02 -33.37
CA LEU A 46 -23.99 41.23 -33.67
C LEU A 46 -22.85 40.88 -34.63
N ASN A 47 -22.78 41.57 -35.77
CA ASN A 47 -21.75 41.36 -36.78
C ASN A 47 -21.57 39.88 -37.18
N ASN A 48 -22.69 39.19 -37.41
CA ASN A 48 -22.73 37.76 -37.73
C ASN A 48 -22.13 36.83 -36.64
N ARG A 49 -22.09 37.29 -35.39
CA ARG A 49 -21.70 36.51 -34.21
C ARG A 49 -22.79 36.54 -33.16
N THR A 50 -23.05 35.41 -32.52
CA THR A 50 -23.96 35.35 -31.38
C THR A 50 -23.21 35.80 -30.12
N MET A 51 -23.57 36.96 -29.62
CA MET A 51 -23.09 37.49 -28.35
C MET A 51 -23.97 36.96 -27.23
N VAL A 52 -23.35 36.28 -26.28
CA VAL A 52 -24.02 35.69 -25.13
C VAL A 52 -23.52 36.38 -23.86
N PRO A 53 -24.40 36.70 -22.90
CA PRO A 53 -23.97 37.25 -21.61
C PRO A 53 -22.99 36.30 -20.90
N ILE A 54 -21.76 36.77 -20.71
CA ILE A 54 -20.68 35.97 -20.13
C ILE A 54 -21.05 35.42 -18.74
N LYS A 55 -21.67 36.25 -17.89
CA LYS A 55 -22.07 35.91 -16.52
C LYS A 55 -22.88 34.62 -16.45
N TRP A 56 -23.94 34.55 -17.25
CA TRP A 56 -24.88 33.44 -17.22
C TRP A 56 -24.27 32.12 -17.72
N VAL A 57 -23.35 32.20 -18.69
CA VAL A 57 -22.64 31.01 -19.18
C VAL A 57 -21.66 30.51 -18.12
N THR A 58 -20.87 31.40 -17.53
CA THR A 58 -19.82 31.01 -16.59
C THR A 58 -20.37 30.59 -15.23
N GLU A 59 -21.42 31.23 -14.72
CA GLU A 59 -22.11 30.81 -13.49
C GLU A 59 -22.78 29.45 -13.67
N ALA A 60 -23.38 29.18 -14.83
CA ALA A 60 -23.94 27.87 -15.15
C ALA A 60 -22.88 26.76 -15.25
N LEU A 61 -21.63 27.13 -15.50
CA LEU A 61 -20.47 26.24 -15.49
C LEU A 61 -19.79 26.17 -14.11
N GLY A 62 -20.34 26.82 -13.09
CA GLY A 62 -19.89 26.73 -11.69
C GLY A 62 -18.80 27.72 -11.28
N ALA A 63 -18.57 28.79 -12.05
CA ALA A 63 -17.63 29.86 -11.70
C ALA A 63 -18.36 31.10 -11.15
N GLU A 64 -17.74 31.83 -10.23
CA GLU A 64 -18.25 33.12 -9.76
C GLU A 64 -17.76 34.24 -10.67
N VAL A 65 -18.62 35.22 -10.97
CA VAL A 65 -18.28 36.35 -11.83
C VAL A 65 -18.48 37.66 -11.09
N LYS A 66 -17.44 38.48 -11.03
CA LYS A 66 -17.50 39.84 -10.48
C LYS A 66 -17.24 40.87 -11.57
N TRP A 67 -17.95 41.98 -11.47
CA TRP A 67 -17.72 43.15 -12.29
C TRP A 67 -16.99 44.20 -11.48
N GLU A 68 -15.82 44.61 -11.94
CA GLU A 68 -15.09 45.74 -11.39
C GLU A 68 -15.42 47.00 -12.18
N ALA A 69 -16.29 47.84 -11.63
CA ALA A 69 -16.81 49.02 -12.31
C ALA A 69 -15.74 50.09 -12.60
N GLU A 70 -14.75 50.22 -11.72
CA GLU A 70 -13.68 51.23 -11.83
C GLU A 70 -12.75 50.95 -13.01
N THR A 71 -12.40 49.68 -13.20
CA THR A 71 -11.45 49.22 -14.24
C THR A 71 -12.17 48.71 -15.49
N ARG A 72 -13.50 48.55 -15.43
CA ARG A 72 -14.32 47.91 -16.46
C ARG A 72 -13.86 46.48 -16.78
N ILE A 73 -13.44 45.75 -15.77
CA ILE A 73 -12.94 44.37 -15.87
C ILE A 73 -14.00 43.38 -15.38
N VAL A 74 -14.19 42.29 -16.13
CA VAL A 74 -14.91 41.11 -15.66
C VAL A 74 -13.89 40.16 -15.05
N VAL A 75 -14.02 39.85 -13.76
CA VAL A 75 -13.20 38.89 -13.04
C VAL A 75 -13.99 37.59 -12.86
N ILE A 76 -13.39 36.47 -13.28
CA ILE A 76 -14.01 35.15 -13.16
C ILE A 76 -13.20 34.36 -12.13
N TYR A 77 -13.82 33.97 -11.02
CA TYR A 77 -13.24 33.10 -10.02
C TYR A 77 -13.67 31.66 -10.30
N THR A 78 -12.73 30.86 -10.79
CA THR A 78 -12.91 29.42 -10.87
C THR A 78 -12.45 28.80 -9.55
N TYR A 79 -13.38 28.22 -8.78
CA TYR A 79 -12.97 27.30 -7.74
C TYR A 79 -12.50 26.02 -8.43
N VAL A 80 -11.20 25.86 -8.56
CA VAL A 80 -10.59 24.56 -8.85
C VAL A 80 -10.26 23.97 -7.48
N PRO A 81 -11.03 22.97 -6.98
CA PRO A 81 -10.63 22.24 -5.80
C PRO A 81 -9.15 21.84 -5.93
N GLU A 82 -8.36 21.96 -4.87
CA GLU A 82 -6.93 21.64 -4.91
C GLU A 82 -6.68 20.24 -5.50
N SER A 83 -7.58 19.29 -5.22
CA SER A 83 -7.57 17.95 -5.82
C SER A 83 -7.61 17.97 -7.36
N ASN A 84 -8.41 18.84 -7.98
CA ASN A 84 -8.47 18.96 -9.44
C ASN A 84 -7.19 19.59 -10.03
N SER A 85 -6.57 20.53 -9.31
CA SER A 85 -5.28 21.12 -9.71
C SER A 85 -4.14 20.09 -9.64
N LEU A 86 -4.06 19.34 -8.54
CA LEU A 86 -3.08 18.27 -8.37
C LEU A 86 -3.29 17.15 -9.39
N SER A 87 -4.52 16.72 -9.64
CA SER A 87 -4.83 15.73 -10.69
C SER A 87 -4.42 16.22 -12.08
N ARG A 88 -4.63 17.50 -12.38
CA ARG A 88 -4.19 18.13 -13.63
C ARG A 88 -2.66 18.10 -13.73
N GLN A 89 -1.96 18.48 -12.68
CA GLN A 89 -0.49 18.46 -12.64
C GLN A 89 0.05 17.05 -12.85
N ILE A 90 -0.49 16.04 -12.14
CA ILE A 90 -0.11 14.63 -12.28
C ILE A 90 -0.31 14.15 -13.71
N THR A 91 -1.45 14.50 -14.33
CA THR A 91 -1.73 14.13 -15.73
C THR A 91 -0.70 14.71 -16.69
N LEU A 92 -0.32 15.98 -16.51
CA LEU A 92 0.69 16.63 -17.35
C LEU A 92 2.08 16.02 -17.15
N LEU A 93 2.45 15.69 -15.91
CA LEU A 93 3.72 15.01 -15.61
C LEU A 93 3.75 13.61 -16.22
N GLN A 94 2.68 12.82 -16.08
CA GLN A 94 2.58 11.51 -16.71
C GLN A 94 2.69 11.59 -18.23
N LYS A 95 2.07 12.60 -18.85
CA LYS A 95 2.20 12.84 -20.29
C LYS A 95 3.64 13.21 -20.69
N ALA A 96 4.33 14.04 -19.89
CA ALA A 96 5.72 14.39 -20.13
C ALA A 96 6.70 13.21 -19.93
N LEU A 97 6.34 12.26 -19.07
CA LEU A 97 7.09 11.02 -18.83
C LEU A 97 6.81 9.92 -19.86
N ALA A 98 5.77 10.08 -20.70
CA ALA A 98 5.37 9.05 -21.64
C ALA A 98 6.53 8.69 -22.59
N PRO A 99 6.91 7.40 -22.70
CA PRO A 99 8.03 6.99 -23.54
C PRO A 99 7.68 7.08 -25.02
N THR A 100 8.63 7.56 -25.84
CA THR A 100 8.48 7.69 -27.30
C THR A 100 9.07 6.50 -28.06
N THR A 101 9.87 5.67 -27.39
CA THR A 101 10.41 4.42 -27.94
C THR A 101 10.22 3.25 -26.97
N PRO A 102 10.22 2.00 -27.44
CA PRO A 102 10.09 0.84 -26.56
C PRO A 102 11.24 0.75 -25.55
N GLY A 103 12.48 1.02 -25.99
CA GLY A 103 13.66 1.02 -25.12
C GLY A 103 13.59 2.10 -24.03
N GLU A 104 13.11 3.30 -24.36
CA GLU A 104 12.92 4.37 -23.38
C GLU A 104 11.91 3.98 -22.28
N ALA A 105 10.86 3.22 -22.62
CA ALA A 105 9.89 2.73 -21.64
C ALA A 105 10.58 1.81 -20.61
N VAL A 106 11.43 0.90 -21.11
CA VAL A 106 12.20 -0.04 -20.30
C VAL A 106 13.23 0.66 -19.43
N GLU A 107 13.98 1.61 -19.99
CA GLU A 107 14.97 2.37 -19.25
C GLU A 107 14.35 3.22 -18.13
N LYS A 108 13.23 3.90 -18.40
CA LYS A 108 12.49 4.67 -17.39
C LYS A 108 11.97 3.77 -16.28
N TRP A 109 11.38 2.63 -16.63
CA TRP A 109 10.91 1.65 -15.65
C TRP A 109 12.08 1.12 -14.79
N ALA A 110 13.17 0.67 -15.41
CA ALA A 110 14.33 0.13 -14.71
C ALA A 110 15.06 1.18 -13.85
N LYS A 111 15.10 2.44 -14.31
CA LYS A 111 15.56 3.57 -13.49
C LYS A 111 14.66 3.76 -12.27
N GLY A 112 13.35 3.66 -12.43
CA GLY A 112 12.41 3.70 -11.32
C GLY A 112 12.65 2.57 -10.30
N VAL A 113 12.95 1.35 -10.74
CA VAL A 113 13.36 0.25 -9.84
C VAL A 113 14.64 0.61 -9.06
N LYS A 114 15.67 1.09 -9.76
CA LYS A 114 16.95 1.49 -9.16
C LYS A 114 16.79 2.61 -8.12
N GLU A 115 15.97 3.60 -8.44
CA GLU A 115 15.74 4.79 -7.60
C GLU A 115 14.64 4.59 -6.55
N ARG A 116 14.05 3.39 -6.47
CA ARG A 116 12.88 3.07 -5.63
C ARG A 116 11.70 4.00 -5.88
N ASN A 117 11.57 4.47 -7.12
CA ASN A 117 10.53 5.39 -7.56
C ASN A 117 9.40 4.62 -8.21
N GLY A 118 8.43 4.20 -7.39
CA GLY A 118 7.23 3.49 -7.85
C GLY A 118 6.33 4.36 -8.72
N ALA A 119 6.27 5.67 -8.46
CA ALA A 119 5.53 6.60 -9.31
C ALA A 119 6.07 6.65 -10.75
N LEU A 120 7.40 6.63 -10.93
CA LEU A 120 8.02 6.58 -12.26
C LEU A 120 7.76 5.24 -12.96
N GLN A 121 7.91 4.12 -12.25
CA GLN A 121 7.58 2.80 -12.80
C GLN A 121 6.12 2.73 -13.24
N TYR A 122 5.20 3.19 -12.38
CA TYR A 122 3.78 3.22 -12.67
C TYR A 122 3.45 4.12 -13.86
N ALA A 123 4.10 5.28 -13.98
CA ALA A 123 3.83 6.25 -15.05
C ALA A 123 4.03 5.66 -16.46
N VAL A 124 4.97 4.73 -16.62
CA VAL A 124 5.32 4.11 -17.92
C VAL A 124 4.58 2.79 -18.19
N LEU A 125 3.66 2.38 -17.33
CA LEU A 125 2.80 1.21 -17.57
C LEU A 125 1.64 1.57 -18.51
N SER A 126 1.15 0.57 -19.26
CA SER A 126 -0.03 0.70 -20.11
C SER A 126 -1.28 0.95 -19.25
N PRO A 127 -2.36 1.54 -19.80
CA PRO A 127 -3.60 1.77 -19.05
C PRO A 127 -4.15 0.50 -18.36
N GLU A 128 -4.08 -0.65 -19.04
CA GLU A 128 -4.53 -1.93 -18.52
C GLU A 128 -3.66 -2.40 -17.36
N LEU A 129 -2.33 -2.35 -17.53
CA LEU A 129 -1.40 -2.77 -16.49
C LEU A 129 -1.42 -1.83 -15.29
N LYS A 130 -1.63 -0.52 -15.51
CA LYS A 130 -1.89 0.47 -14.46
C LYS A 130 -3.08 0.08 -13.60
N THR A 131 -4.17 -0.33 -14.23
CA THR A 131 -5.38 -0.78 -13.52
C THR A 131 -5.10 -2.04 -12.70
N GLN A 132 -4.36 -3.00 -13.28
CA GLN A 132 -3.99 -4.24 -12.60
C GLN A 132 -3.04 -4.03 -11.42
N LYS A 133 -2.11 -3.07 -11.53
CA LYS A 133 -1.02 -2.85 -10.57
C LYS A 133 -1.25 -1.70 -9.61
N LEU A 134 -2.35 -0.94 -9.73
CA LEU A 134 -2.60 0.24 -8.90
C LEU A 134 -2.48 -0.08 -7.40
N THR A 135 -3.16 -1.13 -6.94
CA THR A 135 -3.13 -1.54 -5.53
C THR A 135 -1.75 -1.99 -5.06
N ASP A 136 -0.92 -2.55 -5.95
CA ASP A 136 0.46 -2.93 -5.62
C ASP A 136 1.32 -1.70 -5.35
N TYR A 137 1.22 -0.65 -6.17
CA TYR A 137 1.98 0.59 -6.00
C TYR A 137 1.46 1.46 -4.85
N GLU A 138 0.14 1.53 -4.65
CA GLU A 138 -0.46 2.27 -3.53
C GLU A 138 -0.09 1.65 -2.19
N ARG A 139 -0.09 0.31 -2.10
CA ARG A 139 0.29 -0.43 -0.89
C ARG A 139 1.70 -0.10 -0.42
N VAL A 140 2.64 0.06 -1.35
CA VAL A 140 4.03 0.41 -1.05
C VAL A 140 4.26 1.93 -0.97
N GLY A 141 3.19 2.73 -0.94
CA GLY A 141 3.28 4.19 -0.83
C GLY A 141 4.05 4.84 -1.97
N TRP A 142 4.01 4.24 -3.17
CA TRP A 142 4.75 4.68 -4.36
C TRP A 142 6.28 4.62 -4.26
N VAL A 143 6.81 3.93 -3.24
CA VAL A 143 8.25 3.68 -3.05
C VAL A 143 8.49 2.18 -3.08
N THR A 144 9.06 1.68 -4.17
CA THR A 144 9.25 0.22 -4.38
C THR A 144 10.57 -0.29 -3.85
N GLY A 145 10.60 -1.53 -3.38
CA GLY A 145 11.79 -2.21 -2.87
C GLY A 145 12.01 -1.99 -1.38
N VAL A 146 13.06 -2.62 -0.84
CA VAL A 146 13.40 -2.58 0.59
C VAL A 146 14.71 -1.82 0.83
N SER A 147 15.03 -1.53 2.10
CA SER A 147 16.29 -0.86 2.49
C SER A 147 17.53 -1.62 2.01
N SER A 148 17.50 -2.94 2.05
CA SER A 148 18.53 -3.86 1.60
C SER A 148 17.89 -5.22 1.26
N PRO A 149 18.17 -5.83 0.10
CA PRO A 149 19.06 -5.36 -0.95
C PRO A 149 18.42 -4.30 -1.86
N TRP A 150 19.24 -3.50 -2.55
CA TRP A 150 18.82 -2.50 -3.53
C TRP A 150 19.54 -2.66 -4.86
N ALA A 151 18.86 -2.26 -5.93
CA ALA A 151 19.45 -2.28 -7.26
C ALA A 151 20.50 -1.17 -7.37
N GLU A 152 21.77 -1.54 -7.56
CA GLU A 152 22.86 -0.60 -7.78
C GLU A 152 22.91 -0.14 -9.25
N ASN A 153 22.72 -1.08 -10.16
CA ASN A 153 22.74 -0.85 -11.60
C ASN A 153 21.81 -1.83 -12.32
N PHE A 154 21.52 -1.52 -13.58
CA PHE A 154 20.77 -2.40 -14.47
C PHE A 154 21.38 -2.41 -15.87
N LYS A 155 21.12 -3.49 -16.62
CA LYS A 155 21.54 -3.64 -18.02
C LYS A 155 20.45 -4.36 -18.81
N ILE A 156 20.09 -3.79 -19.97
CA ILE A 156 19.26 -4.48 -20.96
C ILE A 156 20.13 -5.56 -21.62
N LEU A 157 19.74 -6.82 -21.46
CA LEU A 157 20.46 -7.97 -21.99
C LEU A 157 20.00 -8.34 -23.40
N LYS A 158 18.69 -8.24 -23.64
CA LYS A 158 18.05 -8.67 -24.86
C LYS A 158 16.87 -7.78 -25.18
N GLU A 159 16.68 -7.50 -26.46
CA GLU A 159 15.48 -6.91 -27.03
C GLU A 159 15.01 -7.76 -28.21
N THR A 160 13.72 -7.98 -28.34
CA THR A 160 13.15 -8.79 -29.42
C THR A 160 11.82 -8.21 -29.85
N LYS A 161 11.71 -7.87 -31.13
CA LYS A 161 10.44 -7.46 -31.72
C LYS A 161 9.61 -8.70 -32.05
N THR A 162 8.36 -8.73 -31.58
CA THR A 162 7.43 -9.82 -31.86
C THR A 162 6.70 -9.59 -33.19
N ASN A 163 6.08 -10.64 -33.71
CA ASN A 163 5.28 -10.58 -34.94
C ASN A 163 4.01 -9.72 -34.79
N GLU A 164 3.59 -9.41 -33.57
CA GLU A 164 2.39 -8.64 -33.25
C GLU A 164 2.68 -7.15 -33.04
N GLY A 165 3.91 -6.71 -33.30
CA GLY A 165 4.32 -5.31 -33.12
C GLY A 165 4.59 -4.91 -31.67
N THR A 166 4.65 -5.88 -30.76
CA THR A 166 5.16 -5.67 -29.38
C THR A 166 6.67 -5.91 -29.32
N TRP A 167 7.30 -5.46 -28.23
CA TRP A 167 8.71 -5.72 -27.96
C TRP A 167 8.87 -6.42 -26.63
N GLU A 168 9.74 -7.41 -26.58
CA GLU A 168 10.14 -8.12 -25.37
C GLU A 168 11.55 -7.73 -24.97
N TYR A 169 11.76 -7.48 -23.69
CA TYR A 169 13.06 -7.10 -23.12
C TYR A 169 13.42 -7.98 -21.92
N GLU A 170 14.70 -8.29 -21.79
CA GLU A 170 15.28 -8.88 -20.58
C GLU A 170 16.20 -7.86 -19.91
N VAL A 171 15.88 -7.46 -18.68
CA VAL A 171 16.62 -6.45 -17.92
C VAL A 171 17.25 -7.09 -16.70
N ARG A 172 18.58 -7.11 -16.63
CA ARG A 172 19.32 -7.58 -15.46
C ARG A 172 19.51 -6.45 -14.48
N PHE A 173 19.20 -6.68 -13.21
CA PHE A 173 19.58 -5.82 -12.09
C PHE A 173 20.73 -6.45 -11.31
N THR A 174 21.70 -5.64 -10.91
CA THR A 174 22.73 -6.01 -9.93
C THR A 174 22.31 -5.45 -8.59
N TRP A 175 22.19 -6.33 -7.59
CA TRP A 175 21.73 -5.98 -6.26
C TRP A 175 22.91 -5.92 -5.30
N VAL A 176 22.84 -4.97 -4.37
CA VAL A 176 23.78 -4.82 -3.26
C VAL A 176 23.01 -4.69 -1.96
N ALA A 177 23.57 -5.22 -0.89
CA ALA A 177 23.09 -5.12 0.48
C ALA A 177 24.06 -4.29 1.31
N SER A 178 23.66 -3.94 2.54
CA SER A 178 24.54 -3.30 3.53
C SER A 178 25.82 -4.09 3.81
N THR A 179 25.81 -5.40 3.56
CA THR A 179 26.93 -6.33 3.79
C THR A 179 27.71 -6.67 2.52
N GLY A 180 27.39 -6.06 1.37
CA GLY A 180 28.11 -6.28 0.11
C GLY A 180 27.20 -6.78 -1.03
N PRO A 181 27.76 -7.46 -2.05
CA PRO A 181 27.00 -7.90 -3.22
C PRO A 181 25.85 -8.87 -2.85
N ALA A 182 24.66 -8.61 -3.39
CA ALA A 182 23.43 -9.37 -3.11
C ALA A 182 22.91 -10.15 -4.33
N GLY A 183 23.74 -10.34 -5.35
CA GLY A 183 23.42 -11.14 -6.54
C GLY A 183 22.74 -10.33 -7.64
N THR A 184 22.02 -11.03 -8.53
CA THR A 184 21.39 -10.43 -9.72
C THR A 184 19.98 -10.98 -9.93
N SER A 185 19.07 -10.16 -10.45
CA SER A 185 17.77 -10.61 -10.96
C SER A 185 17.60 -10.25 -12.42
N VAL A 186 16.70 -10.93 -13.13
CA VAL A 186 16.33 -10.60 -14.52
C VAL A 186 14.82 -10.45 -14.60
N ALA A 187 14.37 -9.23 -14.91
CA ALA A 187 12.99 -8.92 -15.22
C ALA A 187 12.73 -9.11 -16.73
N LYS A 188 11.57 -9.64 -17.08
CA LYS A 188 11.10 -9.71 -18.48
C LYS A 188 9.96 -8.73 -18.67
N LEU A 189 10.07 -7.88 -19.69
CA LEU A 189 9.11 -6.81 -19.96
C LEU A 189 8.55 -6.96 -21.37
N THR A 190 7.23 -6.84 -21.48
CA THR A 190 6.57 -6.67 -22.78
C THR A 190 6.16 -5.21 -22.93
N VAL A 191 6.48 -4.61 -24.07
CA VAL A 191 6.20 -3.21 -24.39
C VAL A 191 5.29 -3.15 -25.60
N LYS A 192 4.25 -2.34 -25.52
CA LYS A 192 3.26 -2.13 -26.59
C LYS A 192 3.10 -0.65 -26.89
N GLN A 193 2.85 -0.35 -28.16
CA GLN A 193 2.50 1.00 -28.59
C GLN A 193 1.04 1.33 -28.25
N ASP A 194 0.80 2.53 -27.72
CA ASP A 194 -0.51 3.13 -27.53
C ASP A 194 -0.47 4.60 -27.96
N GLY A 195 -1.19 4.90 -29.05
CA GLY A 195 -1.07 6.17 -29.77
C GLY A 195 0.34 6.39 -30.30
N GLN A 196 0.97 7.49 -29.89
CA GLN A 196 2.34 7.86 -30.28
C GLN A 196 3.42 7.38 -29.30
N ASN A 197 3.00 6.79 -28.17
CA ASN A 197 3.89 6.44 -27.07
C ASN A 197 3.98 4.92 -26.88
N TRP A 198 4.95 4.49 -26.09
CA TRP A 198 5.22 3.09 -25.79
C TRP A 198 5.13 2.85 -24.30
N TYR A 199 4.46 1.78 -23.88
CA TYR A 199 4.24 1.49 -22.47
C TYR A 199 4.52 0.03 -22.16
N ILE A 200 4.95 -0.23 -20.92
CA ILE A 200 5.10 -1.58 -20.41
C ILE A 200 3.69 -2.17 -20.22
N SER A 201 3.39 -3.25 -20.96
CA SER A 201 2.10 -3.93 -20.92
C SER A 201 2.12 -5.19 -20.08
N GLN A 202 3.30 -5.81 -19.87
CA GLN A 202 3.48 -6.95 -18.98
C GLN A 202 4.86 -6.91 -18.31
N ILE A 203 4.92 -7.41 -17.08
CA ILE A 203 6.16 -7.54 -16.30
C ILE A 203 6.15 -8.93 -15.66
N SER A 204 7.23 -9.67 -15.87
CA SER A 204 7.50 -10.92 -15.17
C SER A 204 8.80 -10.80 -14.38
N ASN A 205 8.83 -11.39 -13.18
CA ASN A 205 9.96 -11.33 -12.25
C ASN A 205 10.34 -9.89 -11.82
N ASP A 206 9.33 -9.08 -11.48
CA ASP A 206 9.55 -7.76 -10.88
C ASP A 206 10.07 -7.87 -9.45
N ALA A 207 11.38 -8.04 -9.29
CA ALA A 207 12.01 -8.17 -7.99
C ALA A 207 11.80 -6.96 -7.07
N SER A 208 11.44 -5.79 -7.61
CA SER A 208 11.21 -4.58 -6.81
C SER A 208 9.88 -4.61 -6.06
N LEU A 209 8.84 -5.18 -6.69
CA LEU A 209 7.52 -5.36 -6.09
C LEU A 209 7.38 -6.71 -5.40
N THR A 210 7.84 -7.80 -6.03
CA THR A 210 7.70 -9.15 -5.46
C THR A 210 8.62 -9.36 -4.28
N GLY A 211 9.87 -8.86 -4.32
CA GLY A 211 10.81 -8.97 -3.21
C GLY A 211 10.30 -8.27 -1.95
N GLN A 212 9.68 -7.10 -2.10
CA GLN A 212 9.04 -6.38 -1.00
C GLN A 212 7.85 -7.14 -0.44
N TYR A 213 6.99 -7.69 -1.31
CA TYR A 213 5.85 -8.50 -0.87
C TYR A 213 6.28 -9.77 -0.13
N GLN A 214 7.36 -10.41 -0.58
CA GLN A 214 7.96 -11.56 0.08
C GLN A 214 8.56 -11.18 1.44
N ALA A 215 9.22 -10.01 1.54
CA ALA A 215 9.77 -9.49 2.79
C ALA A 215 8.66 -9.23 3.83
N GLU A 216 7.57 -8.59 3.40
CA GLU A 216 6.40 -8.31 4.25
C GLU A 216 5.77 -9.59 4.78
N GLN A 217 5.64 -10.63 3.94
CA GLN A 217 5.14 -11.94 4.36
C GLN A 217 6.06 -12.60 5.39
N LEU A 218 7.38 -12.58 5.19
CA LEU A 218 8.34 -13.13 6.16
C LEU A 218 8.33 -12.34 7.48
N GLN A 219 8.29 -11.01 7.42
CA GLN A 219 8.20 -10.15 8.60
C GLN A 219 6.89 -10.41 9.36
N LYS A 220 5.79 -10.65 8.65
CA LYS A 220 4.52 -11.03 9.26
C LYS A 220 4.64 -12.35 10.02
N GLU A 221 5.26 -13.37 9.44
CA GLU A 221 5.47 -14.65 10.15
C GLU A 221 6.37 -14.50 11.39
N ILE A 222 7.38 -13.62 11.37
CA ILE A 222 8.16 -13.27 12.57
C ILE A 222 7.28 -12.61 13.63
N LYS A 223 6.41 -11.65 13.26
CA LYS A 223 5.47 -11.03 14.21
C LYS A 223 4.49 -12.04 14.79
N ASP A 224 3.95 -12.93 13.95
CA ASP A 224 3.03 -13.99 14.38
C ASP A 224 3.73 -15.01 15.29
N PHE A 225 5.01 -15.31 15.03
CA PHE A 225 5.85 -16.13 15.92
C PHE A 225 6.07 -15.46 17.27
N LEU A 226 6.48 -14.18 17.31
CA LEU A 226 6.66 -13.45 18.57
C LEU A 226 5.35 -13.38 19.38
N ALA A 227 4.21 -13.13 18.72
CA ALA A 227 2.91 -13.13 19.40
C ALA A 227 2.60 -14.47 20.07
N ARG A 228 2.98 -15.59 19.45
CA ARG A 228 2.82 -16.94 20.03
C ARG A 228 3.81 -17.20 21.17
N GLN A 229 5.08 -16.79 21.01
CA GLN A 229 6.11 -16.91 22.04
C GLN A 229 5.75 -16.15 23.32
N TYR A 230 5.20 -14.94 23.18
CA TYR A 230 4.87 -14.06 24.30
C TYR A 230 3.39 -14.13 24.73
N LYS A 231 2.66 -15.19 24.37
CA LYS A 231 1.21 -15.32 24.63
C LYS A 231 0.80 -15.26 26.10
N HIS A 232 1.71 -15.61 27.01
CA HIS A 232 1.49 -15.57 28.47
C HIS A 232 1.89 -14.23 29.10
N TYR A 233 2.43 -13.30 28.32
CA TYR A 233 2.91 -12.01 28.77
C TYR A 233 1.95 -10.89 28.35
N ARG A 234 2.01 -9.78 29.08
CA ARG A 234 1.45 -8.51 28.63
C ARG A 234 2.49 -7.79 27.77
N VAL A 235 2.36 -7.92 26.45
CA VAL A 235 3.22 -7.24 25.49
C VAL A 235 2.87 -5.75 25.46
N LEU A 236 3.86 -4.89 25.71
CA LEU A 236 3.73 -3.44 25.67
C LEU A 236 4.14 -2.88 24.30
N GLU A 237 5.21 -3.42 23.74
CA GLU A 237 5.79 -2.97 22.46
C GLU A 237 6.46 -4.15 21.75
N THR A 238 6.36 -4.17 20.42
CA THR A 238 7.05 -5.13 19.56
C THR A 238 7.66 -4.39 18.37
N GLU A 239 8.98 -4.39 18.29
CA GLU A 239 9.74 -3.90 17.14
C GLU A 239 10.33 -5.08 16.37
N VAL A 240 10.22 -5.03 15.03
CA VAL A 240 10.81 -6.04 14.13
C VAL A 240 11.49 -5.30 12.98
N SER A 241 12.81 -5.29 12.98
CA SER A 241 13.65 -4.61 11.99
C SER A 241 14.31 -5.63 11.06
N LEU A 242 14.07 -5.51 9.75
CA LEU A 242 14.75 -6.33 8.75
C LEU A 242 16.24 -5.94 8.66
N LEU A 243 17.13 -6.90 8.85
CA LEU A 243 18.58 -6.73 8.76
C LEU A 243 19.10 -7.11 7.38
N SER A 244 18.68 -8.28 6.89
CA SER A 244 19.10 -8.82 5.60
C SER A 244 17.96 -9.61 4.97
N GLN A 245 17.94 -9.67 3.65
CA GLN A 245 17.03 -10.52 2.90
C GLN A 245 17.75 -11.06 1.66
N LYS A 246 17.52 -12.33 1.37
CA LYS A 246 17.96 -12.99 0.16
C LYS A 246 16.82 -13.80 -0.42
N VAL A 247 16.49 -13.54 -1.68
CA VAL A 247 15.52 -14.35 -2.44
C VAL A 247 16.26 -14.97 -3.62
N THR A 248 16.19 -16.29 -3.75
CA THR A 248 16.80 -17.06 -4.84
C THR A 248 15.77 -18.02 -5.42
N GLY A 249 15.22 -17.68 -6.59
CA GLY A 249 14.12 -18.43 -7.19
C GLY A 249 12.87 -18.38 -6.30
N SER A 250 12.34 -19.54 -5.93
CA SER A 250 11.23 -19.67 -4.98
C SER A 250 11.66 -19.59 -3.52
N PHE A 251 12.95 -19.64 -3.20
CA PHE A 251 13.42 -19.66 -1.81
C PHE A 251 13.70 -18.25 -1.29
N GLY A 252 13.18 -17.93 -0.11
CA GLY A 252 13.49 -16.71 0.62
C GLY A 252 14.13 -16.98 1.97
N GLU A 253 15.08 -16.13 2.32
CA GLU A 253 15.74 -16.04 3.61
C GLU A 253 15.73 -14.58 4.06
N ALA A 254 15.46 -14.34 5.34
CA ALA A 254 15.54 -13.01 5.93
C ALA A 254 16.00 -13.10 7.39
N GLU A 255 16.78 -12.11 7.80
CA GLU A 255 17.25 -11.95 9.18
C GLU A 255 16.66 -10.67 9.76
N PHE A 256 16.25 -10.74 11.02
CA PHE A 256 15.57 -9.67 11.74
C PHE A 256 16.21 -9.46 13.10
N LYS A 257 16.32 -8.19 13.48
CA LYS A 257 16.48 -7.80 14.88
C LYS A 257 15.10 -7.55 15.46
N THR A 258 14.81 -8.15 16.60
CA THR A 258 13.54 -7.96 17.30
C THR A 258 13.78 -7.34 18.66
N LYS A 259 12.80 -6.57 19.12
CA LYS A 259 12.71 -6.10 20.50
C LYS A 259 11.27 -6.29 20.96
N VAL A 260 11.07 -6.99 22.07
CA VAL A 260 9.74 -7.15 22.68
C VAL A 260 9.81 -6.66 24.11
N THR A 261 9.04 -5.62 24.41
CA THR A 261 8.92 -5.06 25.75
C THR A 261 7.71 -5.69 26.43
N THR A 262 7.91 -6.37 27.56
CA THR A 262 6.85 -7.16 28.21
C THR A 262 6.76 -6.93 29.71
N LEU A 263 5.57 -7.22 30.25
CA LEU A 263 5.33 -7.52 31.66
C LEU A 263 4.74 -8.92 31.77
N LEU A 264 4.81 -9.55 32.95
CA LEU A 264 4.08 -10.80 33.17
C LEU A 264 2.57 -10.59 32.98
N GLY A 265 1.91 -11.57 32.36
CA GLY A 265 0.49 -11.52 32.02
C GLY A 265 -0.46 -11.76 33.21
N CYS A 266 -0.02 -11.50 34.44
CA CYS A 266 -0.77 -11.77 35.67
C CYS A 266 -0.69 -10.59 36.65
N LYS A 267 -1.63 -10.50 37.59
CA LYS A 267 -1.68 -9.42 38.60
C LYS A 267 -0.90 -9.74 39.86
N THR A 268 -0.79 -11.03 40.18
CA THR A 268 -0.07 -11.51 41.36
C THR A 268 0.78 -12.73 40.98
N PRO A 269 1.89 -12.98 41.68
CA PRO A 269 2.73 -14.15 41.41
C PRO A 269 1.96 -15.47 41.42
N ALA A 270 0.97 -15.62 42.31
CA ALA A 270 0.15 -16.83 42.45
C ALA A 270 -0.74 -17.13 41.22
N GLU A 271 -1.02 -16.12 40.38
CA GLU A 271 -1.76 -16.30 39.13
C GLU A 271 -0.87 -16.83 37.99
N TRP A 272 0.46 -16.73 38.12
CA TRP A 272 1.39 -17.25 37.11
C TRP A 272 1.27 -18.79 37.02
N PRO A 273 1.08 -19.39 35.82
CA PRO A 273 0.75 -20.81 35.71
C PRO A 273 1.69 -21.76 36.46
N ILE A 274 3.01 -21.57 36.32
CA ILE A 274 4.00 -22.41 37.02
C ILE A 274 3.86 -22.24 38.54
N GLN A 275 3.75 -21.00 39.02
CA GLN A 275 3.65 -20.70 40.45
C GLN A 275 2.34 -21.24 41.05
N LYS A 276 1.24 -21.15 40.31
CA LYS A 276 -0.03 -21.78 40.66
C LYS A 276 0.11 -23.29 40.84
N GLY A 277 0.90 -23.94 39.99
CA GLY A 277 1.26 -25.36 40.13
C GLY A 277 2.00 -25.67 41.42
N LYS A 278 3.00 -24.87 41.76
CA LYS A 278 3.78 -25.01 43.00
C LYS A 278 2.89 -24.87 44.25
N ILE A 279 2.06 -23.84 44.29
CA ILE A 279 1.11 -23.59 45.39
C ILE A 279 0.13 -24.77 45.52
N LYS A 280 -0.44 -25.22 44.40
CA LYS A 280 -1.37 -26.35 44.37
C LYS A 280 -0.75 -27.64 44.92
N TYR A 281 0.52 -27.93 44.61
CA TYR A 281 1.22 -29.08 45.17
C TYR A 281 1.26 -29.04 46.70
N LEU A 282 1.63 -27.89 47.27
CA LEU A 282 1.69 -27.72 48.71
C LEU A 282 0.30 -27.88 49.34
N GLU A 283 -0.73 -27.26 48.78
CA GLU A 283 -2.11 -27.35 49.27
C GLU A 283 -2.64 -28.78 49.32
N GLU A 284 -2.42 -29.57 48.27
CA GLU A 284 -2.91 -30.93 48.15
C GLU A 284 -2.11 -31.95 48.99
N ASN A 285 -0.82 -31.70 49.21
CA ASN A 285 0.09 -32.68 49.82
C ASN A 285 0.52 -32.32 51.24
N ARG A 286 0.14 -31.15 51.78
CA ARG A 286 0.60 -30.67 53.11
C ARG A 286 0.47 -31.71 54.22
N GLN A 287 -0.60 -32.50 54.25
CA GLN A 287 -0.81 -33.53 55.28
C GLN A 287 0.12 -34.74 55.15
N ASN A 288 0.67 -34.98 53.96
CA ASN A 288 1.51 -36.13 53.63
C ASN A 288 3.01 -35.80 53.60
N LEU A 289 3.37 -34.52 53.80
CA LEU A 289 4.75 -34.04 53.80
C LEU A 289 5.30 -33.93 55.21
N THR A 290 6.60 -34.18 55.37
CA THR A 290 7.31 -33.89 56.62
C THR A 290 7.46 -32.37 56.81
N PRO A 291 7.64 -31.88 58.05
CA PRO A 291 7.86 -30.45 58.30
C PRO A 291 9.02 -29.85 57.49
N GLU A 292 10.08 -30.62 57.27
CA GLU A 292 11.23 -30.18 56.47
C GLU A 292 10.91 -30.10 54.96
N GLN A 293 10.11 -31.03 54.43
CA GLN A 293 9.65 -30.96 53.04
C GLN A 293 8.70 -29.78 52.81
N ILE A 294 7.80 -29.52 53.77
CA ILE A 294 6.92 -28.34 53.75
C ILE A 294 7.76 -27.08 53.69
N ARG A 295 8.76 -26.96 54.59
CA ARG A 295 9.67 -25.80 54.63
C ARG A 295 10.36 -25.55 53.29
N LYS A 296 10.89 -26.59 52.64
CA LYS A 296 11.53 -26.47 51.32
C LYS A 296 10.60 -25.95 50.23
N VAL A 297 9.38 -26.48 50.18
CA VAL A 297 8.37 -26.05 49.19
C VAL A 297 7.91 -24.62 49.46
N GLU A 298 7.70 -24.25 50.73
CA GLU A 298 7.36 -22.87 51.13
C GLU A 298 8.48 -21.90 50.76
N GLU A 299 9.74 -22.23 51.02
CA GLU A 299 10.90 -21.41 50.65
C GLU A 299 11.02 -21.18 49.14
N GLU A 300 10.79 -22.23 48.33
CA GLU A 300 10.78 -22.15 46.87
C GLU A 300 9.62 -21.30 46.35
N ILE A 301 8.42 -21.46 46.90
CA ILE A 301 7.25 -20.63 46.56
C ILE A 301 7.53 -19.16 46.92
N ASP A 302 8.06 -18.88 48.11
CA ASP A 302 8.34 -17.52 48.57
C ASP A 302 9.45 -16.84 47.76
N PHE A 303 10.47 -17.60 47.35
CA PHE A 303 11.49 -17.13 46.43
C PHE A 303 10.86 -16.65 45.12
N TRP A 304 10.09 -17.52 44.45
CA TRP A 304 9.45 -17.16 43.18
C TRP A 304 8.38 -16.10 43.31
N ASN A 305 7.69 -15.99 44.44
CA ASN A 305 6.77 -14.88 44.69
C ASN A 305 7.48 -13.53 44.61
N LYS A 306 8.70 -13.42 45.17
CA LYS A 306 9.49 -12.18 45.11
C LYS A 306 10.02 -11.92 43.70
N GLU A 307 10.58 -12.93 43.05
CA GLU A 307 11.12 -12.81 41.69
C GLU A 307 10.03 -12.40 40.69
N LEU A 308 8.88 -13.08 40.70
CA LEU A 308 7.78 -12.80 39.76
C LEU A 308 7.17 -11.41 40.00
N GLN A 309 7.15 -10.91 41.24
CA GLN A 309 6.63 -9.57 41.53
C GLN A 309 7.39 -8.49 40.76
N GLU A 310 8.72 -8.64 40.63
CA GLU A 310 9.52 -7.69 39.86
C GLU A 310 9.11 -7.64 38.39
N TYR A 311 8.90 -8.80 37.76
CA TYR A 311 8.48 -8.89 36.35
C TYR A 311 6.99 -8.53 36.11
N ILE A 312 6.17 -8.48 37.16
CA ILE A 312 4.79 -7.96 37.10
C ILE A 312 4.79 -6.41 37.11
N GLU A 313 5.72 -5.80 37.83
CA GLU A 313 5.76 -4.35 38.04
C GLU A 313 6.65 -3.61 37.04
N LYS A 314 7.77 -4.20 36.64
CA LYS A 314 8.80 -3.55 35.82
C LYS A 314 8.88 -4.16 34.41
N PRO A 315 8.72 -3.35 33.35
CA PRO A 315 8.88 -3.84 31.99
C PRO A 315 10.27 -4.40 31.74
N SER A 316 10.35 -5.47 30.95
CA SER A 316 11.59 -6.09 30.51
C SER A 316 11.65 -6.17 28.98
N ASP A 317 12.83 -5.87 28.44
CA ASP A 317 13.13 -5.90 27.01
C ASP A 317 13.80 -7.23 26.65
N ALA A 318 13.16 -7.99 25.76
CA ALA A 318 13.79 -9.13 25.10
C ALA A 318 14.26 -8.72 23.71
N ASN A 319 15.57 -8.80 23.46
CA ASN A 319 16.18 -8.48 22.17
C ASN A 319 16.74 -9.76 21.55
N ASP A 320 16.25 -10.14 20.37
CA ASP A 320 16.70 -11.34 19.68
C ASP A 320 17.11 -11.05 18.24
N PHE A 321 17.96 -11.92 17.69
CA PHE A 321 18.23 -12.01 16.26
C PHE A 321 17.57 -13.28 15.73
N LEU A 322 16.59 -13.08 14.85
CA LEU A 322 15.81 -14.16 14.26
C LEU A 322 16.11 -14.27 12.78
N LYS A 323 16.29 -15.50 12.30
CA LYS A 323 16.32 -15.81 10.88
C LYS A 323 15.08 -16.61 10.51
N ILE A 324 14.51 -16.32 9.35
CA ILE A 324 13.41 -17.07 8.77
C ILE A 324 13.79 -17.52 7.36
N THR A 325 13.41 -18.75 7.03
CA THR A 325 13.51 -19.28 5.67
C THR A 325 12.17 -19.85 5.24
N ALA A 326 11.80 -19.67 3.98
CA ALA A 326 10.58 -20.25 3.42
C ALA A 326 10.65 -20.34 1.89
N GLU A 327 9.71 -21.08 1.31
CA GLU A 327 9.45 -21.06 -0.13
C GLU A 327 8.23 -20.19 -0.48
N PHE A 328 8.25 -19.65 -1.69
CA PHE A 328 7.15 -18.96 -2.33
C PHE A 328 6.63 -19.76 -3.53
N ASP A 329 5.36 -19.58 -3.87
CA ASP A 329 4.79 -20.07 -5.12
C ASP A 329 5.10 -19.16 -6.31
N ASP A 330 4.62 -19.54 -7.49
CA ASP A 330 4.86 -18.80 -8.74
C ASP A 330 4.19 -17.41 -8.76
N GLN A 331 3.28 -17.14 -7.82
CA GLN A 331 2.65 -15.84 -7.62
C GLN A 331 3.37 -15.00 -6.56
N GLY A 332 4.43 -15.52 -5.94
CA GLY A 332 5.17 -14.86 -4.87
C GLY A 332 4.49 -14.96 -3.50
N MET A 333 3.50 -15.85 -3.35
CA MET A 333 2.83 -16.11 -2.07
C MET A 333 3.62 -17.11 -1.23
N LEU A 334 3.70 -16.84 0.08
CA LEU A 334 4.44 -17.66 1.03
C LEU A 334 3.77 -19.04 1.21
N LYS A 335 4.54 -20.11 1.01
CA LYS A 335 4.12 -21.48 1.35
C LYS A 335 4.32 -21.71 2.85
N LYS A 336 3.28 -21.46 3.65
CA LYS A 336 3.35 -21.50 5.12
C LYS A 336 3.96 -22.78 5.71
N ASN A 337 3.73 -23.94 5.11
CA ASN A 337 4.27 -25.23 5.56
C ASN A 337 5.79 -25.37 5.37
N THR A 338 6.44 -24.44 4.68
CA THR A 338 7.89 -24.42 4.46
C THR A 338 8.64 -23.46 5.40
N VAL A 339 7.90 -22.67 6.19
CA VAL A 339 8.47 -21.68 7.11
C VAL A 339 9.29 -22.38 8.18
N LYS A 340 10.54 -21.93 8.35
CA LYS A 340 11.42 -22.32 9.45
C LYS A 340 12.00 -21.07 10.07
N ILE A 341 11.96 -21.01 11.40
CA ILE A 341 12.49 -19.90 12.19
C ILE A 341 13.70 -20.40 12.97
N TYR A 342 14.70 -19.56 13.09
CA TYR A 342 15.95 -19.81 13.79
C TYR A 342 16.24 -18.64 14.73
N SER A 343 16.80 -18.93 15.90
CA SER A 343 17.32 -17.93 16.84
C SER A 343 18.83 -17.96 16.83
N GLU A 344 19.46 -16.80 16.89
CA GLU A 344 20.91 -16.69 17.07
C GLU A 344 21.31 -17.08 18.50
N ASP A 345 22.35 -17.89 18.63
CA ASP A 345 22.97 -18.21 19.91
C ASP A 345 24.05 -17.15 20.28
N PRO A 346 24.61 -17.17 21.51
CA PRO A 346 25.65 -16.22 21.91
C PRO A 346 26.94 -16.27 21.09
N MET A 347 27.14 -17.30 20.25
CA MET A 347 28.28 -17.44 19.34
C MET A 347 27.97 -16.91 17.93
N GLY A 348 26.78 -16.34 17.70
CA GLY A 348 26.36 -15.82 16.40
C GLY A 348 25.83 -16.91 15.46
N LYS A 349 25.51 -18.11 15.96
CA LYS A 349 25.03 -19.22 15.15
C LYS A 349 23.51 -19.32 15.24
N TYR A 350 22.85 -19.32 14.08
CA TYR A 350 21.42 -19.57 13.99
C TYR A 350 21.06 -21.04 14.21
N LEU A 351 20.30 -21.32 15.26
CA LEU A 351 19.77 -22.64 15.62
C LEU A 351 18.26 -22.71 15.37
N PRO A 352 17.74 -23.84 14.85
CA PRO A 352 16.31 -23.96 14.56
C PRO A 352 15.47 -23.85 15.84
N VAL A 353 14.38 -23.09 15.77
CA VAL A 353 13.42 -22.95 16.85
C VAL A 353 12.43 -24.11 16.77
N GLU A 354 12.53 -25.05 17.69
CA GLU A 354 11.55 -26.12 17.87
C GLU A 354 10.50 -25.70 18.91
N GLU A 355 9.41 -25.07 18.47
CA GLU A 355 8.36 -24.53 19.36
C GLU A 355 7.88 -25.52 20.43
N LYS A 356 7.71 -26.80 20.05
CA LYS A 356 7.28 -27.90 20.94
C LYS A 356 8.19 -28.12 22.15
N ASN A 357 9.47 -27.74 22.07
CA ASN A 357 10.45 -27.96 23.13
C ASN A 357 10.59 -26.72 24.03
N LEU A 358 9.92 -25.62 23.72
CA LEU A 358 10.09 -24.34 24.40
C LEU A 358 8.94 -24.08 25.38
N PRO A 359 9.22 -23.76 26.66
CA PRO A 359 8.18 -23.48 27.66
C PRO A 359 7.20 -22.38 27.23
N ALA A 360 7.66 -21.40 26.47
CA ALA A 360 6.86 -20.32 25.91
C ALA A 360 5.62 -20.80 25.13
N PHE A 361 5.68 -21.99 24.52
CA PHE A 361 4.61 -22.54 23.69
C PHE A 361 3.69 -23.52 24.43
N LYS A 362 4.02 -23.91 25.67
CA LYS A 362 3.14 -24.73 26.52
C LYS A 362 1.82 -24.00 26.82
N THR A 363 0.76 -24.75 27.06
CA THR A 363 -0.52 -24.25 27.58
C THR A 363 -0.40 -23.87 29.05
N ALA A 364 -1.35 -23.08 29.56
CA ALA A 364 -1.37 -22.75 30.99
C ALA A 364 -1.50 -24.01 31.87
N GLU A 365 -2.27 -25.01 31.43
CA GLU A 365 -2.43 -26.29 32.15
C GLU A 365 -1.13 -27.10 32.21
N GLU A 366 -0.39 -27.19 31.10
CA GLU A 366 0.92 -27.85 31.07
C GLU A 366 1.94 -27.15 31.98
N LEU A 367 1.89 -25.81 32.03
CA LEU A 367 2.76 -25.03 32.92
C LEU A 367 2.37 -25.21 34.41
N VAL A 368 1.09 -25.29 34.74
CA VAL A 368 0.63 -25.63 36.09
C VAL A 368 1.10 -27.04 36.47
N LYS A 369 0.97 -28.01 35.57
CA LYS A 369 1.47 -29.37 35.80
C LYS A 369 2.98 -29.38 36.02
N GLN A 370 3.73 -28.63 35.21
CA GLN A 370 5.17 -28.50 35.38
C GLN A 370 5.54 -27.97 36.77
N GLY A 371 4.92 -26.87 37.22
CA GLY A 371 5.17 -26.31 38.55
C GLY A 371 4.82 -27.28 39.69
N TYR A 372 3.78 -28.09 39.50
CA TYR A 372 3.42 -29.15 40.45
C TYR A 372 4.49 -30.25 40.52
N GLU A 373 4.97 -30.71 39.36
CA GLU A 373 6.01 -31.74 39.26
C GLU A 373 7.36 -31.26 39.79
N GLU A 374 7.72 -29.99 39.58
CA GLU A 374 8.92 -29.38 40.16
C GLU A 374 8.94 -29.50 41.69
N MET A 375 7.80 -29.29 42.36
CA MET A 375 7.73 -29.42 43.82
C MET A 375 7.78 -30.89 44.29
N ARG A 376 7.16 -31.81 43.53
CA ARG A 376 7.24 -33.25 43.78
C ARG A 376 8.69 -33.73 43.74
N GLU A 377 9.43 -33.33 42.70
CA GLU A 377 10.85 -33.66 42.53
C GLU A 377 11.71 -33.04 43.63
N LEU A 378 11.44 -31.77 44.01
CA LEU A 378 12.14 -31.07 45.08
C LEU A 378 12.11 -31.81 46.42
N VAL A 379 11.00 -32.48 46.73
CA VAL A 379 10.84 -33.24 47.98
C VAL A 379 11.16 -34.73 47.86
N GLY A 380 11.57 -35.20 46.67
CA GLY A 380 12.01 -36.57 46.40
C GLY A 380 10.89 -37.61 46.36
N GLN A 381 9.69 -37.22 45.88
CA GLN A 381 8.52 -38.11 45.74
C GLN A 381 8.28 -38.61 44.31
#